data_AF-A0A0N4ZS05-F1
#
_entry.id   AF-A0A0N4ZS05-F1
#
_cell.length_a   1.000
_cell.length_b   1.000
_cell.length_c   1.000
_cell.angle_alpha   90.00
_cell.angle_beta   90.00
_cell.angle_gamma   90.00
#
_symmetry.space_group_name_H-M   'P 1'
#
loop_
_entity.id
_entity.type
_entity.pdbx_description
1 polymer ?
#
loop_
_entity_poly.entity_id
_entity_poly.type
_entity_poly.pdbx_seq_one_letter_code
_entity_poly.pdbx_strand_id
1 'polypeptide(L)'
;MVDLNKYIPKDLNPKPKSGFAESLDFVVKYIKNLHKKPVYVQIGTGGCTGLILGGTFSKTSRFVSVAIGVSIIIIQFFIYKGYIRFNESRIERDVRNLKESVLNELGVDNSIIPDKKDIDNFVKRNLYTFGGLTAGTLIGYGIF
;
A
#
# COMPACT_ATOMS: atom_id res chain seq x y z
N MET A 1 23.55 -14.69 -14.31
CA MET A 1 23.51 -13.24 -14.65
C MET A 1 22.77 -13.15 -15.97
N VAL A 2 21.54 -12.65 -15.97
CA VAL A 2 20.71 -12.59 -17.19
C VAL A 2 20.83 -11.19 -17.76
N ASP A 3 21.42 -11.08 -18.96
CA ASP A 3 21.66 -9.83 -19.67
C ASP A 3 20.35 -9.24 -20.21
N LEU A 4 19.77 -8.35 -19.41
CA LEU A 4 18.54 -7.60 -19.72
C LEU A 4 18.71 -6.53 -20.82
N ASN A 5 19.94 -6.34 -21.34
CA ASN A 5 20.24 -5.38 -22.42
C ASN A 5 19.72 -5.80 -23.80
N LYS A 6 19.23 -7.03 -23.95
CA LYS A 6 18.71 -7.56 -25.22
C LYS A 6 17.22 -7.24 -25.48
N TYR A 7 16.49 -6.76 -24.47
CA TYR A 7 15.02 -6.60 -24.52
C TYR A 7 14.52 -5.15 -24.39
N ILE A 8 15.39 -4.14 -24.46
CA ILE A 8 14.97 -2.73 -24.43
C ILE A 8 14.89 -2.20 -25.88
N PRO A 9 13.69 -2.06 -26.48
CA PRO A 9 13.53 -1.51 -27.82
C PRO A 9 13.99 -0.04 -27.87
N LYS A 10 14.66 0.31 -28.97
CA LYS A 10 15.38 1.57 -29.26
C LYS A 10 14.49 2.83 -29.42
N ASP A 11 13.22 2.80 -29.02
CA ASP A 11 12.24 3.84 -29.35
C ASP A 11 11.44 4.42 -28.17
N LEU A 12 11.90 4.25 -26.92
CA LEU A 12 11.26 4.93 -25.79
C LEU A 12 11.87 6.32 -25.59
N ASN A 13 11.50 7.25 -26.47
CA ASN A 13 11.66 8.69 -26.26
C ASN A 13 10.36 9.26 -25.65
N PRO A 14 10.17 9.27 -24.31
CA PRO A 14 9.10 10.06 -23.75
C PRO A 14 9.57 11.51 -23.69
N LYS A 15 9.11 12.35 -24.64
CA LYS A 15 9.10 13.81 -24.46
C LYS A 15 8.42 14.13 -23.11
N PRO A 16 9.11 14.63 -22.08
CA PRO A 16 8.45 15.04 -20.85
C PRO A 16 8.13 16.54 -20.96
N LYS A 17 6.85 16.88 -21.15
CA LYS A 17 6.32 18.24 -20.94
C LYS A 17 5.29 18.21 -19.80
N SER A 18 5.76 17.92 -18.59
CA SER A 18 5.08 18.29 -17.34
C SER A 18 6.07 18.09 -16.20
N GLY A 19 6.24 19.10 -15.33
CA GLY A 19 7.20 19.04 -14.21
C GLY A 19 6.99 17.85 -13.26
N PHE A 20 5.79 17.25 -13.27
CA PHE A 20 5.49 16.02 -12.54
C PHE A 20 6.16 14.79 -13.15
N ALA A 21 6.20 14.67 -14.48
CA ALA A 21 6.87 13.56 -15.15
C ALA A 21 8.39 13.59 -14.93
N GLU A 22 8.98 14.79 -14.86
CA GLU A 22 10.38 14.99 -14.54
C GLU A 22 10.69 14.68 -13.06
N SER A 23 9.77 15.03 -12.16
CA SER A 23 9.84 14.66 -10.75
C SER A 23 9.72 13.14 -10.56
N LEU A 24 8.82 12.49 -11.30
CA LEU A 24 8.68 11.04 -11.29
C LEU A 24 9.91 10.36 -11.89
N ASP A 25 10.47 10.86 -12.99
CA ASP A 25 11.70 10.30 -13.58
C ASP A 25 12.89 10.49 -12.64
N PHE A 26 12.99 11.64 -11.96
CA PHE A 26 13.98 11.88 -10.91
C PHE A 26 13.82 10.92 -9.74
N VAL A 27 12.59 10.71 -9.25
CA VAL A 27 12.28 9.76 -8.17
C VAL A 27 12.57 8.33 -8.60
N VAL A 28 12.19 7.93 -9.81
CA VAL A 28 12.45 6.59 -10.36
C VAL A 28 13.95 6.37 -10.55
N LYS A 29 14.69 7.36 -11.06
CA LYS A 29 16.16 7.33 -11.19
C LYS A 29 16.87 7.33 -9.84
N TYR A 30 16.29 8.00 -8.84
CA TYR A 30 16.77 7.99 -7.46
C TYR A 30 16.55 6.62 -6.81
N ILE A 31 15.36 6.02 -7.00
CA ILE A 31 15.01 4.70 -6.49
C ILE A 31 15.84 3.60 -7.17
N LYS A 32 16.07 3.70 -8.48
CA LYS A 32 16.94 2.78 -9.24
C LYS A 32 18.39 2.80 -8.74
N ASN A 33 18.82 3.91 -8.14
CA ASN A 33 20.14 4.06 -7.53
C ASN A 33 20.16 3.91 -5.99
N LEU A 34 19.03 3.63 -5.32
CA LEU A 34 18.96 3.47 -3.86
C LEU A 34 19.79 2.29 -3.35
N HIS A 35 19.99 1.26 -4.18
CA HIS A 35 20.79 0.08 -3.82
C HIS A 35 22.30 0.37 -3.72
N LYS A 36 22.76 1.53 -4.22
CA LYS A 36 24.16 1.99 -4.13
C LYS A 36 24.41 3.03 -3.04
N LYS A 37 23.36 3.49 -2.34
CA LYS A 37 23.43 4.61 -1.40
C LYS A 37 23.44 4.16 0.07
N PRO A 38 24.08 4.95 0.95
CA PRO A 38 24.25 4.62 2.35
C PRO A 38 22.93 4.65 3.15
N VAL A 39 22.90 3.88 4.26
CA VAL A 39 21.73 3.55 5.09
C VAL A 39 20.92 4.78 5.53
N TYR A 40 21.57 5.91 5.83
CA TYR A 40 20.90 7.16 6.23
C TYR A 40 20.03 7.78 5.13
N VAL A 41 20.38 7.59 3.85
CA VAL A 41 19.55 8.05 2.74
C VAL A 41 18.29 7.20 2.61
N GLN A 42 18.39 5.89 2.86
CA GLN A 42 17.25 4.96 2.81
C GLN A 42 16.24 5.26 3.92
N ILE A 43 16.72 5.47 5.15
CA ILE A 43 15.88 5.86 6.30
C ILE A 43 15.26 7.25 6.06
N GLY A 44 16.04 8.21 5.54
CA GLY A 44 15.55 9.55 5.24
C GLY A 44 14.44 9.57 4.19
N THR A 45 14.58 8.79 3.11
CA THR A 45 13.51 8.67 2.11
C THR A 45 12.27 7.97 2.66
N GLY A 46 12.44 6.89 3.44
CA GLY A 46 11.33 6.21 4.10
C GLY A 46 10.60 7.13 5.08
N GLY A 47 11.36 7.90 5.88
CA GLY A 47 10.84 8.87 6.85
C GLY A 47 10.04 10.00 6.20
N CYS A 48 10.58 10.66 5.17
CA CYS A 48 9.87 11.73 4.47
C CYS A 48 8.58 11.22 3.79
N THR A 49 8.63 10.08 3.11
CA THR A 49 7.44 9.46 2.52
C THR A 49 6.44 9.04 3.60
N GLY A 50 6.93 8.47 4.71
CA GLY A 50 6.13 8.08 5.85
C GLY A 50 5.41 9.26 6.51
N LEU A 51 6.08 10.40 6.69
CA LEU A 51 5.47 11.60 7.28
C LEU A 51 4.31 12.13 6.44
N ILE A 52 4.48 12.21 5.11
CA ILE A 52 3.42 12.67 4.20
C ILE A 52 2.25 11.67 4.22
N LEU A 53 2.55 10.37 4.13
CA LEU A 53 1.55 9.31 4.16
C LEU A 53 0.79 9.30 5.49
N GLY A 54 1.49 9.43 6.62
CA GLY A 54 0.92 9.52 7.96
C GLY A 54 -0.01 10.73 8.11
N GLY A 55 0.38 11.90 7.61
CA GLY A 55 -0.46 13.09 7.66
C GLY A 55 -1.75 12.96 6.83
N THR A 56 -1.70 12.38 5.63
CA THR A 56 -2.91 12.13 4.82
C THR A 56 -3.78 11.03 5.44
N PHE A 57 -3.16 9.95 5.91
CA PHE A 57 -3.87 8.83 6.52
C PHE A 57 -4.57 9.21 7.82
N SER A 58 -4.01 10.11 8.62
CA SER A 58 -4.62 10.59 9.86
C SER A 58 -5.93 11.32 9.62
N LYS A 59 -6.01 12.12 8.56
CA LYS A 59 -7.23 12.82 8.17
C LYS A 59 -8.29 11.83 7.70
N THR A 60 -7.95 10.90 6.82
CA THR A 60 -8.91 9.92 6.28
C THR A 60 -9.35 8.90 7.34
N SER A 61 -8.46 8.44 8.21
CA SER A 61 -8.77 7.46 9.25
C SER A 61 -9.76 7.98 10.28
N ARG A 62 -9.75 9.29 10.59
CA ARG A 62 -10.79 9.91 11.44
C ARG A 62 -12.17 9.81 10.79
N PHE A 63 -12.30 10.11 9.49
CA PHE A 63 -13.58 9.97 8.78
C PHE A 63 -14.04 8.51 8.68
N VAL A 64 -13.11 7.59 8.39
CA VAL A 64 -13.42 6.15 8.34
C VAL A 64 -13.85 5.65 9.71
N SER A 65 -13.19 6.07 10.80
CA SER A 65 -13.55 5.68 12.17
C SER A 65 -14.94 6.18 12.56
N VAL A 66 -15.27 7.43 12.22
CA VAL A 66 -16.62 7.98 12.42
C VAL A 66 -17.65 7.20 11.60
N ALA A 67 -17.37 6.93 10.32
CA ALA A 67 -18.27 6.17 9.46
C ALA A 67 -18.53 4.76 9.99
N ILE A 68 -17.49 4.06 10.45
CA ILE A 68 -17.59 2.74 11.07
C ILE A 68 -18.41 2.82 12.36
N GLY A 69 -18.13 3.80 13.23
CA GLY A 69 -18.88 3.98 14.48
C GLY A 69 -20.37 4.24 14.25
N VAL A 70 -20.70 5.12 13.31
CA VAL A 70 -22.09 5.40 12.94
C VAL A 70 -22.78 4.17 12.34
N SER A 71 -22.09 3.43 11.48
CA SER A 71 -22.61 2.18 10.90
C SER A 71 -22.98 1.17 11.98
N ILE A 72 -22.13 0.99 12.98
CA ILE A 72 -22.38 0.06 14.10
C ILE A 72 -23.62 0.48 14.91
N ILE A 73 -23.79 1.77 15.22
CA ILE A 73 -24.95 2.25 15.98
C ILE A 73 -26.25 1.98 15.22
N ILE A 74 -26.27 2.24 13.92
CA ILE A 74 -27.43 1.95 13.06
C ILE A 74 -27.74 0.45 13.10
N ILE A 75 -26.74 -0.41 12.94
CA ILE A 75 -26.90 -1.87 13.00
C ILE A 75 -27.44 -2.30 14.37
N GLN A 76 -26.93 -1.74 15.48
CA GLN A 76 -27.43 -2.02 16.82
C GLN A 76 -28.92 -1.64 16.95
N PHE A 77 -29.33 -0.49 16.41
CA PHE A 77 -30.73 -0.07 16.41
C PHE A 77 -31.64 -1.02 15.61
N PHE A 78 -31.18 -1.49 14.45
CA PHE A 78 -31.90 -2.48 13.64
C PHE A 78 -32.03 -3.85 14.33
N ILE A 79 -30.99 -4.28 15.05
CA ILE A 79 -31.02 -5.51 15.85
C ILE A 79 -32.01 -5.37 17.01
N TYR A 80 -32.00 -4.24 17.73
CA TYR A 80 -32.92 -3.99 18.86
C TYR A 80 -34.40 -3.99 18.43
N LYS A 81 -34.72 -3.42 17.27
CA LYS A 81 -36.07 -3.48 16.69
C LYS A 81 -36.44 -4.83 16.05
N GLY A 82 -35.52 -5.80 16.02
CA GLY A 82 -35.76 -7.14 15.49
C GLY A 82 -35.85 -7.24 13.96
N TYR A 83 -35.41 -6.22 13.23
CA TYR A 83 -35.51 -6.19 11.76
C TYR A 83 -34.41 -6.99 11.04
N ILE A 84 -33.22 -7.15 11.64
CA ILE A 84 -32.09 -7.82 11.00
C ILE A 84 -31.76 -9.12 11.75
N ARG A 85 -31.94 -10.26 11.09
CA ARG A 85 -31.36 -11.54 11.48
C ARG A 85 -29.95 -11.60 10.89
N PHE A 86 -28.92 -11.61 11.74
CA PHE A 86 -27.53 -11.72 11.30
C PHE A 86 -27.32 -13.09 10.62
N ASN A 87 -27.26 -13.11 9.29
CA ASN A 87 -27.12 -14.33 8.52
C ASN A 87 -25.68 -14.47 8.02
N GLU A 88 -24.84 -15.06 8.88
CA GLU A 88 -23.41 -15.28 8.64
C GLU A 88 -23.14 -15.95 7.29
N SER A 89 -23.97 -16.91 6.89
CA SER A 89 -23.80 -17.64 5.63
C SER A 89 -23.98 -16.77 4.38
N ARG A 90 -24.70 -15.64 4.46
CA ARG A 90 -24.75 -14.68 3.34
C ARG A 90 -23.47 -13.84 3.29
N ILE A 91 -22.99 -13.38 4.44
CA ILE A 91 -21.75 -12.61 4.53
C ILE A 91 -20.56 -13.44 4.01
N GLU A 92 -20.44 -14.69 4.44
CA GLU A 92 -19.37 -15.58 3.96
C GLU A 92 -19.44 -15.80 2.46
N ARG A 93 -20.65 -15.98 1.90
CA ARG A 93 -20.84 -16.16 0.46
C ARG A 93 -20.45 -14.89 -0.30
N ASP A 94 -20.86 -13.74 0.18
CA ASP A 94 -20.55 -12.45 -0.46
C ASP A 94 -19.04 -12.17 -0.39
N VAL A 95 -18.39 -12.43 0.75
CA VAL A 95 -16.93 -12.30 0.91
C VAL A 95 -16.20 -13.28 -0.01
N ARG A 96 -16.66 -14.53 -0.12
CA ARG A 96 -16.06 -15.51 -1.03
C ARG A 96 -16.22 -15.11 -2.49
N ASN A 97 -17.41 -14.68 -2.89
CA ASN A 97 -17.68 -14.22 -4.25
C ASN A 97 -16.81 -13.00 -4.59
N LEU A 98 -16.69 -12.03 -3.68
CA LEU A 98 -15.82 -10.86 -3.87
C LEU A 98 -14.35 -11.27 -4.01
N LYS A 99 -13.89 -12.20 -3.16
CA LYS A 99 -12.53 -12.73 -3.25
C LYS A 99 -12.29 -13.38 -4.62
N GLU A 100 -13.21 -14.22 -5.08
CA GLU A 100 -13.12 -14.88 -6.39
C GLU A 100 -13.17 -13.86 -7.54
N SER A 101 -14.04 -12.87 -7.49
CA SER A 101 -14.10 -11.79 -8.49
C SER A 101 -12.80 -10.99 -8.55
N VAL A 102 -12.24 -10.60 -7.39
CA VAL A 102 -10.96 -9.88 -7.33
C VAL A 102 -9.81 -10.73 -7.86
N LEU A 103 -9.76 -12.02 -7.52
CA LEU A 103 -8.73 -12.93 -8.01
C LEU A 103 -8.81 -13.14 -9.53
N ASN A 104 -10.04 -13.26 -10.06
CA ASN A 104 -10.29 -13.38 -11.50
C ASN A 104 -9.94 -12.09 -12.25
N GLU A 105 -10.28 -10.93 -11.71
CA GLU A 105 -9.98 -9.62 -12.32
C GLU A 105 -8.48 -9.33 -12.34
N LEU A 106 -7.75 -9.79 -11.32
CA LEU A 106 -6.30 -9.72 -11.27
C LEU A 106 -5.62 -10.80 -12.15
N GLY A 107 -6.37 -11.76 -12.68
CA GLY A 107 -5.85 -12.87 -13.50
C GLY A 107 -4.86 -13.77 -12.77
N VAL A 108 -4.95 -13.84 -11.43
CA VAL A 108 -3.99 -14.59 -10.60
C VAL A 108 -4.63 -15.87 -10.09
N ASP A 109 -4.31 -16.98 -10.76
CA ASP A 109 -4.89 -18.31 -10.48
C ASP A 109 -4.31 -18.96 -9.20
N ASN A 110 -3.07 -18.64 -8.78
CA ASN A 110 -2.46 -19.23 -7.59
C ASN A 110 -1.48 -18.28 -6.87
N SER A 111 -1.59 -18.29 -5.53
CA SER A 111 -0.69 -17.68 -4.52
C SER A 111 0.09 -16.43 -4.92
N ILE A 112 -0.57 -15.27 -4.86
CA ILE A 112 0.09 -13.95 -4.78
C ILE A 112 0.87 -13.74 -3.46
N ILE A 113 0.88 -14.75 -2.59
CA ILE A 113 1.56 -14.71 -1.30
C ILE A 113 2.98 -15.22 -1.55
N PRO A 114 3.99 -14.32 -1.65
CA PRO A 114 5.38 -14.74 -1.69
C PRO A 114 5.69 -15.70 -0.54
N ASP A 115 6.59 -16.65 -0.79
CA ASP A 115 7.00 -17.61 0.23
C ASP A 115 7.42 -16.85 1.49
N LYS A 116 7.09 -17.38 2.68
CA LYS A 116 7.41 -16.73 3.95
C LYS A 116 8.89 -16.37 4.05
N LYS A 117 9.78 -17.15 3.42
CA LYS A 117 11.23 -16.88 3.37
C LYS A 117 11.57 -15.68 2.48
N ASP A 118 10.87 -15.49 1.37
CA ASP A 118 11.07 -14.36 0.46
C ASP A 118 10.60 -13.05 1.11
N ILE A 119 9.47 -13.10 1.82
CA ILE A 119 8.97 -11.96 2.60
C ILE A 119 9.97 -11.61 3.72
N ASP A 120 10.42 -12.60 4.50
CA ASP A 120 11.35 -12.37 5.61
C ASP A 120 12.70 -11.81 5.12
N ASN A 121 13.22 -12.34 4.01
CA ASN A 121 14.46 -11.84 3.40
C ASN A 121 14.28 -10.43 2.82
N PHE A 122 13.12 -10.12 2.24
CA PHE A 122 12.80 -8.78 1.73
C PHE A 122 12.66 -7.75 2.85
N VAL A 123 11.95 -8.12 3.93
CA VAL A 123 11.78 -7.28 5.12
C VAL A 123 13.13 -7.05 5.80
N LYS A 124 13.96 -8.08 5.99
CA LYS A 124 15.30 -7.94 6.57
C LYS A 124 16.20 -7.03 5.75
N ARG A 125 16.16 -7.14 4.41
CA ARG A 125 16.95 -6.29 3.50
C ARG A 125 16.49 -4.83 3.48
N ASN A 126 15.20 -4.58 3.70
CA ASN A 126 14.60 -3.24 3.67
C ASN A 126 14.20 -2.74 5.06
N LEU A 127 14.69 -3.38 6.12
CA LEU A 127 14.26 -3.13 7.50
C LEU A 127 14.46 -1.67 7.89
N TYR A 128 15.55 -1.04 7.43
CA TYR A 128 15.83 0.36 7.67
C TYR A 128 14.88 1.30 6.92
N THR A 129 14.53 0.97 5.68
CA THR A 129 13.53 1.73 4.89
C THR A 129 12.14 1.59 5.50
N PHE A 130 11.75 0.39 5.89
CA PHE A 130 10.48 0.12 6.58
C PHE A 130 10.46 0.76 7.97
N GLY A 131 11.56 0.69 8.72
CA GLY A 131 11.69 1.36 10.01
C GLY A 131 11.54 2.88 9.89
N GLY A 132 12.19 3.49 8.89
CA GLY A 132 12.03 4.91 8.57
C GLY A 132 10.60 5.26 8.15
N LEU A 133 9.97 4.42 7.31
CA LEU A 133 8.58 4.59 6.88
C LEU A 133 7.60 4.49 8.06
N THR A 134 7.73 3.47 8.90
CA THR A 134 6.86 3.26 10.06
C THR A 134 7.06 4.37 11.08
N ALA A 135 8.30 4.73 11.41
CA ALA A 135 8.60 5.84 12.31
C ALA A 135 8.07 7.17 11.74
N GLY A 136 8.30 7.45 10.45
CA GLY A 136 7.78 8.63 9.77
C GLY A 136 6.26 8.67 9.75
N THR A 137 5.59 7.54 9.50
CA THR A 137 4.12 7.44 9.53
C THR A 137 3.56 7.70 10.91
N LEU A 138 4.18 7.13 11.96
CA LEU A 138 3.76 7.33 13.35
C LEU A 138 3.94 8.78 13.80
N ILE A 139 5.09 9.39 13.48
CA ILE A 139 5.34 10.81 13.77
C ILE A 139 4.36 11.69 12.99
N GLY A 140 4.13 11.37 11.71
CA GLY A 140 3.18 12.08 10.87
C GLY A 140 1.75 11.99 11.40
N TYR A 141 1.38 10.86 11.99
CA TYR A 141 0.09 10.66 12.64
C TYR A 141 -0.07 11.44 13.95
N GLY A 142 1.01 11.61 14.71
CA GLY A 142 0.99 12.39 15.95
C GLY A 142 1.00 13.90 15.74
N ILE A 143 1.60 14.38 14.65
CA ILE A 143 1.78 15.82 14.38
C ILE A 143 0.64 16.43 13.53
N PHE A 144 0.04 15.66 12.61
CA PHE A 144 -1.02 16.12 11.69
C PHE A 144 -2.41 15.55 12.01
#